data_AF-Q8L7E9-F1
#
_entry.id   AF-Q8L7E9-F1
#
_cell.length_a   1.000
_cell.length_b   1.000
_cell.length_c   1.000
_cell.angle_alpha   90.00
_cell.angle_beta   90.00
_cell.angle_gamma   90.00
#
_symmetry.space_group_name_H-M   'P 1'
#
loop_
_entity.id
_entity.type
_entity.pdbx_description
1 polymer ?
#
loop_
_entity_poly.entity_id
_entity_poly.type
_entity_poly.pdbx_seq_one_letter_code
_entity_poly.pdbx_strand_id
1 'polypeptide(L)'
;MSHSWDGLGEIASVAQLTGLDAVKLIGLIVKAANTAWMHKKNCRQFAQHLKLIGNLLEQLKISEMKKYPETREPLEGLEDALRRSYLLVNSCRDRSYLYLLAMGWNIVYQFRKHQDEIDRFLKIIPLITLVDNARIRERFEYIDRDQREYTLDEEDRHVQDVILKQESTREAASVLKKTLSCSYPNLRFCEALKTENEKLQIELQRSQEHYDVAQCEVIQRLIGVTQAAAAVEPDSEKELTKKASKKSERSSSMKTEYSYDEDSPKKSSTRAASRSTSNVSSGHDLLSRRASQAQHHEEWHTDLLACCSEPSLCFKTFFFPCGTLAKIATAASNRHISSAEACNELMAYSLILSCCCYTCCVRRKLRKTLNITGGFIDDFLSHVMCCCCALVQELREVEIRGAYGTEKTKISPPSSQFMEH
;
A
#
# COMPACT_ATOMS: atom_id res chain seq x y z
N MET A 1 31.57 16.49 14.51
CA MET A 1 31.93 17.65 13.64
C MET A 1 30.63 18.31 13.22
N SER A 2 30.33 19.52 13.68
CA SER A 2 28.97 20.08 13.77
C SER A 2 28.75 21.40 13.01
N HIS A 3 29.48 21.72 11.94
CA HIS A 3 29.47 23.08 11.35
C HIS A 3 29.52 23.22 9.82
N SER A 4 29.08 22.25 8.99
CA SER A 4 29.10 22.45 7.51
C SER A 4 27.77 22.85 6.86
N TRP A 5 26.68 23.06 7.63
CA TRP A 5 25.35 23.09 7.02
C TRP A 5 24.72 24.48 6.84
N ASP A 6 25.21 25.57 7.44
CA ASP A 6 24.43 26.81 7.56
C ASP A 6 24.22 27.65 6.28
N GLY A 7 24.82 27.29 5.14
CA GLY A 7 24.83 28.15 3.93
C GLY A 7 23.78 27.89 2.84
N LEU A 8 22.89 26.92 2.95
CA LEU A 8 21.92 26.62 1.87
C LEU A 8 20.52 27.19 2.16
N GLY A 9 20.08 28.14 1.33
CA GLY A 9 18.75 28.78 1.34
C GLY A 9 17.62 27.90 0.80
N GLU A 10 16.43 28.48 0.58
CA GLU A 10 15.23 27.76 0.12
C GLU A 10 15.38 27.30 -1.34
N ILE A 11 15.65 26.01 -1.51
CA ILE A 11 15.73 25.35 -2.82
C ILE A 11 14.37 24.69 -3.10
N ALA A 12 13.72 25.03 -4.21
CA ALA A 12 12.34 24.63 -4.48
C ALA A 12 12.19 23.59 -5.62
N SER A 13 13.19 23.44 -6.50
CA SER A 13 13.11 22.55 -7.67
C SER A 13 14.24 21.52 -7.73
N VAL A 14 13.98 20.38 -8.38
CA VAL A 14 14.99 19.35 -8.66
C VAL A 14 16.19 19.93 -9.41
N ALA A 15 15.94 20.84 -10.35
CA ALA A 15 16.98 21.47 -11.15
C ALA A 15 17.99 22.25 -10.28
N GLN A 16 17.51 22.94 -9.24
CA GLN A 16 18.37 23.68 -8.30
C GLN A 16 19.17 22.75 -7.36
N LEU A 17 18.79 21.47 -7.26
CA LEU A 17 19.50 20.45 -6.49
C LEU A 17 20.53 19.67 -7.33
N THR A 18 20.62 19.97 -8.63
CA THR A 18 21.62 19.35 -9.51
C THR A 18 23.02 19.81 -9.12
N GLY A 19 24.00 18.91 -9.24
CA GLY A 19 25.40 19.17 -8.86
C GLY A 19 25.70 19.09 -7.36
N LEU A 20 24.69 18.98 -6.49
CA LEU A 20 24.90 18.64 -5.08
C LEU A 20 25.22 17.15 -4.94
N ASP A 21 26.25 16.85 -4.13
CA ASP A 21 26.58 15.49 -3.71
C ASP A 21 25.56 14.95 -2.69
N ALA A 22 25.57 13.62 -2.51
CA ALA A 22 24.66 12.93 -1.60
C ALA A 22 24.69 13.46 -0.16
N VAL A 23 25.86 13.85 0.38
CA VAL A 23 25.99 14.33 1.77
C VAL A 23 25.33 15.69 1.94
N LYS A 24 25.52 16.61 0.98
CA LYS A 24 24.85 17.91 0.97
C LYS A 24 23.34 17.77 0.82
N LEU A 25 22.88 16.87 -0.05
CA LEU A 25 21.46 16.57 -0.22
C LEU A 25 20.84 16.05 1.09
N ILE A 26 21.52 15.14 1.79
CA ILE A 26 21.09 14.66 3.12
C ILE A 26 20.99 15.82 4.11
N GLY A 27 21.98 16.72 4.13
CA GLY A 27 21.95 17.93 4.97
C GLY A 27 20.71 18.80 4.71
N LEU A 28 20.34 19.01 3.44
CA LEU A 28 19.13 19.73 3.05
C LEU A 28 17.86 19.02 3.52
N ILE A 29 17.78 17.70 3.36
CA ILE A 29 16.63 16.91 3.79
C ILE A 29 16.46 17.00 5.31
N VAL A 30 17.55 16.89 6.07
CA VAL A 30 17.52 17.00 7.54
C VAL A 30 17.01 18.38 7.97
N LYS A 31 17.43 19.46 7.31
CA LYS A 31 16.91 20.80 7.59
C LYS A 31 15.42 20.90 7.28
N ALA A 32 15.00 20.49 6.09
CA ALA A 32 13.61 20.51 5.66
C ALA A 32 12.71 19.72 6.62
N ALA A 33 13.17 18.55 7.07
CA ALA A 33 12.46 17.70 8.02
C ALA A 33 12.26 18.35 9.39
N ASN A 34 13.21 19.16 9.86
CA ASN A 34 13.08 19.90 11.11
C ASN A 34 12.08 21.05 11.02
N THR A 35 11.85 21.58 9.82
CA THR A 35 10.89 22.66 9.54
C THR A 35 9.55 22.16 8.97
N ALA A 36 9.35 20.85 8.90
CA ALA A 36 8.13 20.25 8.35
C ALA A 36 6.89 20.66 9.18
N TRP A 37 5.81 21.01 8.49
CA TRP A 37 4.57 21.46 9.11
C TRP A 37 3.62 20.30 9.40
N MET A 38 3.60 19.29 8.52
CA MET A 38 2.87 18.03 8.68
C MET A 38 3.80 16.82 8.60
N HIS A 39 3.27 15.63 8.96
CA HIS A 39 4.03 14.37 8.97
C HIS A 39 5.38 14.48 9.68
N LYS A 40 5.45 15.27 10.76
CA LYS A 40 6.69 15.61 11.48
C LYS A 40 7.45 14.38 11.94
N LYS A 41 6.73 13.39 12.47
CA LYS A 41 7.29 12.11 12.92
C LYS A 41 7.99 11.38 11.76
N ASN A 42 7.29 11.20 10.64
CA ASN A 42 7.82 10.53 9.45
C ASN A 42 9.02 11.29 8.88
N CYS A 43 8.93 12.61 8.74
CA CYS A 43 10.04 13.45 8.26
C CYS A 43 11.29 13.29 9.14
N ARG A 44 11.12 13.27 10.48
CA ARG A 44 12.23 13.09 11.43
C ARG A 44 12.82 11.69 11.37
N GLN A 45 12.00 10.64 11.30
CA GLN A 45 12.47 9.26 11.16
C GLN A 45 13.27 9.08 9.86
N PHE A 46 12.75 9.61 8.75
CA PHE A 46 13.42 9.58 7.45
C PHE A 46 14.76 10.33 7.52
N ALA A 47 14.78 11.54 8.09
CA ALA A 47 16.00 12.31 8.29
C ALA A 47 17.02 11.60 9.21
N GLN A 48 16.57 10.86 10.23
CA GLN A 48 17.45 10.08 11.10
C GLN A 48 18.11 8.93 10.34
N HIS A 49 17.34 8.19 9.55
CA HIS A 49 17.85 7.14 8.69
C HIS A 49 18.89 7.69 7.70
N LEU A 50 18.56 8.80 7.01
CA LEU A 50 19.49 9.44 6.09
C LEU A 50 20.78 9.95 6.75
N LYS A 51 20.76 10.34 8.03
CA LYS A 51 22.00 10.70 8.76
C LYS A 51 22.96 9.51 8.90
N LEU A 52 22.44 8.30 9.10
CA LEU A 52 23.27 7.10 9.17
C LEU A 52 23.97 6.85 7.83
N ILE A 53 23.21 7.04 6.75
CA ILE A 53 23.70 6.96 5.37
C ILE A 53 24.77 8.02 5.13
N GLY A 54 24.51 9.27 5.50
CA GLY A 54 25.49 10.36 5.36
C GLY A 54 26.82 10.04 6.04
N ASN A 55 26.76 9.51 7.27
CA ASN A 55 27.95 9.08 8.00
C ASN A 55 28.70 7.92 7.32
N LEU A 56 28.00 7.00 6.66
CA LEU A 56 28.62 5.92 5.89
C LEU A 56 29.31 6.48 4.63
N LEU A 57 28.60 7.35 3.90
CA LEU A 57 29.06 7.96 2.67
C LEU A 57 30.32 8.82 2.86
N GLU A 58 30.40 9.59 3.95
CA GLU A 58 31.61 10.33 4.30
C GLU A 58 32.83 9.40 4.48
N GLN A 59 32.63 8.22 5.08
CA GLN A 59 33.71 7.24 5.28
C GLN A 59 34.14 6.53 4.01
N LEU A 60 33.20 6.26 3.11
CA LEU A 60 33.48 5.70 1.79
C LEU A 60 34.18 6.71 0.87
N LYS A 61 34.32 7.97 1.29
CA LYS A 61 34.89 9.07 0.50
C LYS A 61 34.27 9.12 -0.90
N ILE A 62 32.99 9.47 -0.98
CA ILE A 62 32.23 9.58 -2.25
C ILE A 62 33.02 10.17 -3.42
N SER A 63 33.82 11.22 -3.17
CA SER A 63 34.65 11.88 -4.19
C SER A 63 35.69 10.96 -4.84
N GLU A 64 36.19 9.95 -4.13
CA GLU A 64 37.07 8.91 -4.67
C GLU A 64 36.27 7.86 -5.45
N MET A 65 35.06 7.49 -4.98
CA MET A 65 34.19 6.53 -5.66
C MET A 65 33.67 7.03 -7.01
N LYS A 66 33.40 8.34 -7.17
CA LYS A 66 32.97 8.89 -8.49
C LYS A 66 33.99 8.71 -9.62
N LYS A 67 35.25 8.37 -9.30
CA LYS A 67 36.31 8.18 -10.30
C LYS A 67 36.16 6.87 -11.08
N TYR A 68 35.53 5.86 -10.48
CA TYR A 68 35.38 4.55 -11.10
C TYR A 68 34.00 4.45 -11.77
N PRO A 69 33.93 4.06 -13.06
CA PRO A 69 32.68 4.01 -13.80
C PRO A 69 31.66 3.04 -13.16
N GLU A 70 32.12 1.95 -12.54
CA GLU A 70 31.29 0.94 -11.91
C GLU A 70 30.54 1.48 -10.68
N THR A 71 31.17 2.35 -9.88
CA THR A 71 30.52 2.97 -8.71
C THR A 71 29.81 4.28 -9.03
N ARG A 72 30.08 4.87 -10.20
CA ARG A 72 29.51 6.16 -10.59
C ARG A 72 27.99 6.08 -10.79
N GLU A 73 27.50 5.10 -11.54
CA GLU A 73 26.08 4.96 -11.86
C GLU A 73 25.20 4.71 -10.62
N PRO A 74 25.52 3.77 -9.70
CA PRO A 74 24.74 3.61 -8.46
C PRO A 74 24.73 4.85 -7.57
N LEU A 75 25.82 5.61 -7.56
CA LEU A 75 25.94 6.84 -6.78
C LEU A 75 25.14 7.99 -7.38
N GLU A 76 25.11 8.12 -8.72
CA GLU A 76 24.22 9.06 -9.41
C GLU A 76 22.75 8.71 -9.15
N GLY A 77 22.39 7.42 -9.19
CA GLY A 77 21.06 6.94 -8.83
C GLY A 77 20.67 7.24 -7.38
N LEU A 78 21.61 7.09 -6.44
CA LEU A 78 21.44 7.50 -5.04
C LEU A 78 21.19 9.00 -4.90
N GLU A 79 21.97 9.83 -5.61
CA GLU A 79 21.79 11.29 -5.60
C GLU A 79 20.43 11.69 -6.17
N ASP A 80 19.96 11.05 -7.23
CA ASP A 80 18.62 11.29 -7.79
C ASP A 80 17.50 10.87 -6.84
N ALA A 81 17.64 9.72 -6.16
CA ALA A 81 16.71 9.28 -5.14
C ALA A 81 16.64 10.28 -3.96
N LEU A 82 17.79 10.81 -3.53
CA LEU A 82 17.86 11.84 -2.49
C LEU A 82 17.22 13.16 -2.95
N ARG A 83 17.41 13.59 -4.20
CA ARG A 83 16.74 14.79 -4.76
C ARG A 83 15.22 14.66 -4.71
N ARG A 84 14.66 13.52 -5.14
CA ARG A 84 13.22 13.26 -5.04
C ARG A 84 12.73 13.22 -3.59
N SER A 85 13.54 12.64 -2.70
CA SER A 85 13.24 12.56 -1.27
C SER A 85 13.22 13.94 -0.60
N TYR A 86 14.09 14.86 -1.01
CA TYR A 86 14.02 16.26 -0.58
C TYR A 86 12.71 16.91 -0.98
N LEU A 87 12.22 16.70 -2.21
CA LEU A 87 10.92 17.23 -2.63
C LEU A 87 9.77 16.69 -1.78
N LEU A 88 9.78 15.38 -1.45
CA LEU A 88 8.79 14.79 -0.56
C LEU A 88 8.81 15.48 0.80
N VAL A 89 9.98 15.57 1.44
CA VAL A 89 10.10 16.19 2.77
C VAL A 89 9.74 17.67 2.75
N ASN A 90 10.15 18.41 1.72
CA ASN A 90 9.79 19.82 1.58
C ASN A 90 8.29 20.02 1.32
N SER A 91 7.63 19.09 0.62
CA SER A 91 6.18 19.14 0.39
C SER A 91 5.37 19.10 1.69
N CYS A 92 5.90 18.48 2.75
CA CYS A 92 5.29 18.44 4.08
C CYS A 92 5.33 19.80 4.81
N ARG A 93 5.98 20.82 4.25
CA ARG A 93 6.04 22.20 4.78
C ARG A 93 5.13 23.15 3.99
N ASP A 94 5.23 23.13 2.66
CA ASP A 94 4.73 24.23 1.82
C ASP A 94 3.33 23.99 1.22
N ARG A 95 2.84 22.74 1.20
CA ARG A 95 1.53 22.42 0.61
C ARG A 95 0.35 22.81 1.51
N SER A 96 -0.84 22.76 0.93
CA SER A 96 -2.11 22.85 1.66
C SER A 96 -2.15 21.83 2.82
N TYR A 97 -2.55 22.31 4.00
CA TYR A 97 -2.77 21.46 5.18
C TYR A 97 -3.79 20.35 4.90
N LEU A 98 -4.95 20.73 4.35
CA LEU A 98 -6.04 19.81 4.07
C LEU A 98 -5.67 18.81 2.98
N TYR A 99 -4.92 19.26 1.97
CA TYR A 99 -4.37 18.36 0.96
C TYR A 99 -3.43 17.33 1.57
N LEU A 100 -2.46 17.75 2.39
CA LEU A 100 -1.51 16.85 3.04
C LEU A 100 -2.24 15.87 3.97
N LEU A 101 -3.25 16.34 4.71
CA LEU A 101 -4.08 15.49 5.56
C LEU A 101 -4.86 14.45 4.75
N ALA A 102 -5.50 14.86 3.66
CA ALA A 102 -6.23 13.95 2.77
C ALA A 102 -5.30 12.93 2.08
N MET A 103 -4.08 13.35 1.75
CA MET A 103 -3.05 12.52 1.14
C MET A 103 -2.21 11.74 2.17
N GLY A 104 -2.59 11.72 3.44
CA GLY A 104 -1.74 11.24 4.53
C GLY A 104 -1.16 9.83 4.33
N TRP A 105 -1.98 8.87 3.90
CA TRP A 105 -1.51 7.51 3.60
C TRP A 105 -0.62 7.44 2.36
N ASN A 106 -0.90 8.25 1.33
CA ASN A 106 -0.04 8.34 0.16
C ASN A 106 1.35 8.81 0.58
N ILE A 107 1.42 9.87 1.39
CA ILE A 107 2.69 10.41 1.90
C ILE A 107 3.44 9.37 2.74
N VAL A 108 2.75 8.66 3.64
CA VAL A 108 3.35 7.56 4.44
C VAL A 108 3.93 6.47 3.54
N TYR A 109 3.20 6.09 2.49
CA TYR A 109 3.68 5.12 1.51
C TYR A 109 4.91 5.64 0.74
N GLN A 110 4.93 6.92 0.35
CA GLN A 110 6.09 7.52 -0.32
C GLN A 110 7.34 7.47 0.55
N PHE A 111 7.24 7.76 1.86
CA PHE A 111 8.39 7.65 2.77
C PHE A 111 9.00 6.25 2.78
N ARG A 112 8.17 5.20 2.86
CA ARG A 112 8.60 3.81 2.78
C ARG A 112 9.30 3.54 1.43
N LYS A 113 8.63 3.88 0.33
CA LYS A 113 9.13 3.68 -1.03
C LYS A 113 10.49 4.37 -1.26
N HIS A 114 10.66 5.59 -0.78
CA HIS A 114 11.90 6.36 -0.90
C HIS A 114 13.04 5.77 -0.05
N GLN A 115 12.74 5.32 1.18
CA GLN A 115 13.74 4.62 1.99
C GLN A 115 14.21 3.34 1.30
N ASP A 116 13.27 2.51 0.85
CA ASP A 116 13.59 1.26 0.14
C ASP A 116 14.42 1.51 -1.11
N GLU A 117 14.13 2.59 -1.85
CA GLU A 117 14.89 2.99 -3.03
C GLU A 117 16.33 3.37 -2.70
N ILE A 118 16.53 4.17 -1.67
CA ILE A 118 17.84 4.58 -1.20
C ILE A 118 18.64 3.37 -0.70
N ASP A 119 18.02 2.50 0.11
CA ASP A 119 18.64 1.29 0.64
C ASP A 119 19.08 0.33 -0.46
N ARG A 120 18.32 0.24 -1.56
CA ARG A 120 18.73 -0.53 -2.75
C ARG A 120 20.01 0.00 -3.36
N PHE A 121 20.17 1.32 -3.53
CA PHE A 121 21.42 1.88 -4.05
C PHE A 121 22.59 1.68 -3.09
N LEU A 122 22.35 1.80 -1.79
CA LEU A 122 23.37 1.52 -0.78
C LEU A 122 23.82 0.07 -0.76
N LYS A 123 22.95 -0.90 -1.08
CA LYS A 123 23.34 -2.33 -1.23
C LYS A 123 24.31 -2.54 -2.38
N ILE A 124 24.18 -1.76 -3.46
CA ILE A 124 25.00 -1.92 -4.67
C ILE A 124 26.41 -1.35 -4.48
N ILE A 125 26.55 -0.18 -3.85
CA ILE A 125 27.83 0.54 -3.75
C ILE A 125 28.96 -0.31 -3.10
N PRO A 126 28.79 -0.91 -1.90
CA PRO A 126 29.81 -1.73 -1.25
C PRO A 126 30.17 -3.01 -2.02
N LEU A 127 29.19 -3.65 -2.67
CA LEU A 127 29.39 -4.87 -3.46
C LEU A 127 30.38 -4.64 -4.62
N ILE A 128 30.41 -3.43 -5.18
CA ILE A 128 31.32 -3.06 -6.27
C ILE A 128 32.72 -2.76 -5.73
N THR A 129 32.80 -2.08 -4.59
CA THR A 129 34.10 -1.61 -4.06
C THR A 129 35.01 -2.70 -3.46
N LEU A 130 34.60 -3.98 -3.44
CA LEU A 130 35.36 -5.11 -2.83
C LEU A 130 35.95 -4.74 -1.45
N VAL A 131 35.17 -4.03 -0.64
CA VAL A 131 35.69 -3.44 0.60
C VAL A 131 35.77 -4.48 1.72
N ASP A 132 36.97 -5.00 1.96
CA ASP A 132 37.35 -5.69 3.21
C ASP A 132 37.54 -4.66 4.35
N ASN A 133 36.44 -4.04 4.77
CA ASN A 133 36.45 -3.15 5.93
C ASN A 133 35.35 -3.55 6.90
N ALA A 134 35.75 -4.22 7.98
CA ALA A 134 34.85 -4.66 9.06
C ALA A 134 33.97 -3.51 9.57
N ARG A 135 34.54 -2.31 9.72
CA ARG A 135 33.81 -1.11 10.18
C ARG A 135 32.73 -0.64 9.20
N ILE A 136 32.98 -0.76 7.89
CA ILE A 136 31.98 -0.42 6.86
C ILE A 136 30.86 -1.45 6.88
N ARG A 137 31.20 -2.74 7.04
CA ARG A 137 30.23 -3.84 7.16
C ARG A 137 29.31 -3.67 8.36
N GLU A 138 29.86 -3.40 9.54
CA GLU A 138 29.07 -3.15 10.77
C GLU A 138 28.10 -1.98 10.60
N ARG A 139 28.52 -0.89 9.95
CA ARG A 139 27.64 0.26 9.68
C ARG A 139 26.57 -0.06 8.66
N PHE A 140 26.91 -0.85 7.66
CA PHE A 140 25.96 -1.32 6.67
C PHE A 140 24.89 -2.20 7.31
N GLU A 141 25.29 -3.14 8.17
CA GLU A 141 24.37 -3.97 8.97
C GLU A 141 23.49 -3.11 9.89
N TYR A 142 24.04 -2.04 10.46
CA TYR A 142 23.26 -1.10 11.27
C TYR A 142 22.20 -0.37 10.43
N ILE A 143 22.54 0.08 9.22
CA ILE A 143 21.59 0.73 8.29
C ILE A 143 20.53 -0.25 7.81
N ASP A 144 20.91 -1.47 7.43
CA ASP A 144 19.97 -2.50 6.95
C ASP A 144 18.95 -2.88 8.04
N ARG A 145 19.39 -2.91 9.30
CA ARG A 145 18.51 -3.09 10.47
C ARG A 145 17.66 -1.87 10.80
N ASP A 146 18.00 -0.69 10.30
CA ASP A 146 17.30 0.57 10.60
C ASP A 146 16.03 0.75 9.75
N GLN A 147 15.11 -0.19 9.87
CA GLN A 147 13.82 -0.15 9.18
C GLN A 147 12.84 0.75 9.94
N ARG A 148 12.76 2.02 9.53
CA ARG A 148 11.86 3.00 10.15
C ARG A 148 10.39 2.68 9.88
N GLU A 149 9.59 2.71 10.95
CA GLU A 149 8.14 2.59 10.86
C GLU A 149 7.50 3.96 10.59
N TYR A 150 6.99 4.15 9.37
CA TYR A 150 6.23 5.33 8.98
C TYR A 150 4.73 5.11 9.21
N THR A 151 4.08 6.07 9.87
CA THR A 151 2.66 5.96 10.29
C THR A 151 1.89 7.24 10.02
N LEU A 152 0.56 7.14 9.89
CA LEU A 152 -0.35 8.27 9.99
C LEU A 152 -0.85 8.36 11.44
N ASP A 153 -0.74 9.54 12.04
CA ASP A 153 -1.18 9.76 13.42
C ASP A 153 -2.69 9.50 13.55
N GLU A 154 -3.12 8.98 14.70
CA GLU A 154 -4.51 8.54 14.86
C GLU A 154 -5.51 9.69 14.76
N GLU A 155 -5.10 10.86 15.25
CA GLU A 155 -5.85 12.11 15.14
C GLU A 155 -6.00 12.53 13.67
N ASP A 156 -4.89 12.55 12.91
CA ASP A 156 -4.90 12.89 11.48
C ASP A 156 -5.76 11.90 10.68
N ARG A 157 -5.67 10.60 11.00
CA ARG A 157 -6.49 9.54 10.39
C ARG A 157 -7.97 9.74 10.67
N HIS A 158 -8.35 10.09 11.90
CA HIS A 158 -9.75 10.35 12.25
C HIS A 158 -10.29 11.58 11.50
N VAL A 159 -9.52 12.66 11.45
CA VAL A 159 -9.88 13.87 10.70
C VAL A 159 -10.01 13.57 9.22
N GLN A 160 -9.08 12.80 8.65
CA GLN A 160 -9.10 12.39 7.25
C GLN A 160 -10.38 11.61 6.94
N ASP A 161 -10.77 10.68 7.82
CA ASP A 161 -11.97 9.86 7.67
C ASP A 161 -13.24 10.70 7.65
N VAL A 162 -13.38 11.64 8.61
CA VAL A 162 -14.56 12.51 8.69
C VAL A 162 -14.67 13.44 7.47
N ILE A 163 -13.54 14.04 7.05
CA ILE A 163 -13.51 14.97 5.92
C ILE A 163 -13.79 14.24 4.60
N LEU A 164 -13.23 13.05 4.40
CA LEU A 164 -13.35 12.29 3.15
C LEU A 164 -14.56 11.35 3.10
N LYS A 165 -15.24 11.01 4.21
CA LYS A 165 -16.48 10.21 4.14
C LYS A 165 -17.74 11.06 4.03
N GLN A 166 -17.72 12.31 4.54
CA GLN A 166 -18.86 13.23 4.53
C GLN A 166 -20.18 12.58 5.00
N GLU A 167 -20.28 12.24 6.29
CA GLU A 167 -21.56 11.79 6.87
C GLU A 167 -22.50 12.97 7.18
N SER A 168 -21.94 14.13 7.57
CA SER A 168 -22.69 15.38 7.71
C SER A 168 -21.84 16.63 7.47
N THR A 169 -22.43 17.66 6.87
CA THR A 169 -21.76 18.95 6.65
C THR A 169 -21.42 19.66 7.96
N ARG A 170 -22.26 19.50 8.99
CA ARG A 170 -22.05 20.12 10.31
C ARG A 170 -20.88 19.50 11.07
N GLU A 171 -20.73 18.17 11.03
CA GLU A 171 -19.58 17.49 11.66
C GLU A 171 -18.29 17.80 10.90
N ALA A 172 -18.33 17.81 9.56
CA ALA A 172 -17.17 18.22 8.77
C ALA A 172 -16.74 19.66 9.11
N ALA A 173 -17.70 20.59 9.24
CA ALA A 173 -17.41 21.97 9.62
C ALA A 173 -16.82 22.09 11.04
N SER A 174 -17.34 21.33 12.02
CA SER A 174 -16.82 21.36 13.39
C SER A 174 -15.42 20.76 13.49
N VAL A 175 -15.14 19.67 12.76
CA VAL A 175 -13.82 19.06 12.66
C VAL A 175 -12.83 20.00 11.96
N LEU A 176 -13.21 20.61 10.84
CA LEU A 176 -12.39 21.62 10.16
C LEU A 176 -12.08 22.81 11.07
N LYS A 177 -13.06 23.29 11.84
CA LYS A 177 -12.87 24.38 12.79
C LYS A 177 -11.83 24.05 13.84
N LYS A 178 -11.91 22.86 14.43
CA LYS A 178 -10.92 22.40 15.41
C LYS A 178 -9.53 22.27 14.79
N THR A 179 -9.42 21.62 13.63
CA THR A 179 -8.11 21.31 13.01
C THR A 179 -7.44 22.54 12.43
N LEU A 180 -8.17 23.41 11.73
CA LEU A 180 -7.63 24.68 11.23
C LEU A 180 -7.25 25.64 12.36
N SER A 181 -7.96 25.63 13.49
CA SER A 181 -7.55 26.44 14.66
C SER A 181 -6.21 25.98 15.23
N CYS A 182 -5.90 24.68 15.19
CA CYS A 182 -4.60 24.15 15.60
C CYS A 182 -3.49 24.52 14.61
N SER A 183 -3.77 24.44 13.31
CA SER A 183 -2.80 24.70 12.24
C SER A 183 -2.54 26.18 12.01
N TYR A 184 -3.55 27.03 12.20
CA TYR A 184 -3.52 28.48 12.03
C TYR A 184 -3.93 29.20 13.32
N PRO A 185 -3.14 29.12 14.41
CA PRO A 185 -3.52 29.63 15.73
C PRO A 185 -3.74 31.14 15.79
N ASN A 186 -3.19 31.89 14.82
CA ASN A 186 -3.24 33.35 14.76
C ASN A 186 -4.27 33.89 13.76
N LEU A 187 -5.02 33.02 13.08
CA LEU A 187 -6.04 33.43 12.10
C LEU A 187 -7.43 33.09 12.61
N ARG A 188 -8.42 33.90 12.24
CA ARG A 188 -9.82 33.51 12.45
C ARG A 188 -10.16 32.32 11.56
N PHE A 189 -11.16 31.53 11.98
CA PHE A 189 -11.58 30.34 11.24
C PHE A 189 -11.90 30.64 9.76
N CYS A 190 -12.66 31.70 9.47
CA CYS A 190 -12.99 32.08 8.10
C CYS A 190 -11.75 32.48 7.27
N GLU A 191 -10.77 33.16 7.88
CA GLU A 191 -9.51 33.55 7.24
C GLU A 191 -8.61 32.34 6.97
N ALA A 192 -8.51 31.42 7.95
CA ALA A 192 -7.78 30.17 7.81
C ALA A 192 -8.40 29.30 6.70
N LEU A 193 -9.73 29.20 6.66
CA LEU A 193 -10.46 28.47 5.63
C LEU A 193 -10.24 29.07 4.24
N LYS A 194 -10.26 30.40 4.12
CA LYS A 194 -9.96 31.11 2.87
C LYS A 194 -8.52 30.86 2.41
N THR A 195 -7.55 31.03 3.30
CA THR A 195 -6.13 30.76 3.04
C THR A 195 -5.91 29.34 2.54
N GLU A 196 -6.60 28.39 3.17
CA GLU A 196 -6.51 26.98 2.82
C GLU A 196 -7.19 26.67 1.48
N ASN A 197 -8.33 27.32 1.18
CA ASN A 197 -8.98 27.20 -0.12
C ASN A 197 -8.09 27.73 -1.24
N GLU A 198 -7.43 28.88 -1.05
CA GLU A 198 -6.46 29.43 -2.02
C GLU A 198 -5.31 28.46 -2.29
N LYS A 199 -4.75 27.81 -1.26
CA LYS A 199 -3.73 26.77 -1.43
C LYS A 199 -4.27 25.55 -2.16
N LEU A 200 -5.49 25.10 -1.87
CA LEU A 200 -6.13 23.98 -2.57
C LEU A 200 -6.35 24.29 -4.07
N GLN A 201 -6.68 25.53 -4.44
CA GLN A 201 -6.77 25.93 -5.85
C GLN A 201 -5.42 25.80 -6.55
N ILE A 202 -4.32 26.19 -5.89
CA ILE A 202 -2.96 26.02 -6.43
C ILE A 202 -2.62 24.54 -6.58
N GLU A 203 -2.93 23.68 -5.61
CA GLU A 203 -2.71 22.24 -5.73
C GLU A 203 -3.56 21.62 -6.85
N LEU A 204 -4.80 22.10 -7.05
CA LEU A 204 -5.67 21.66 -8.14
C LEU A 204 -5.04 21.99 -9.50
N GLN A 205 -4.60 23.22 -9.68
CA GLN A 205 -3.94 23.66 -10.91
C GLN A 205 -2.71 22.80 -11.21
N ARG A 206 -1.83 22.58 -10.22
CA ARG A 206 -0.64 21.73 -10.38
C ARG A 206 -0.99 20.29 -10.78
N SER A 207 -2.04 19.72 -10.18
CA SER A 207 -2.48 18.36 -10.46
C SER A 207 -3.08 18.23 -11.86
N GLN A 208 -3.78 19.27 -12.32
CA GLN A 208 -4.31 19.37 -13.69
C GLN A 208 -3.19 19.48 -14.73
N GLU A 209 -2.17 20.31 -14.47
CA GLU A 209 -0.98 20.42 -15.34
C GLU A 209 -0.24 19.08 -15.47
N HIS A 210 -0.28 18.25 -14.43
CA HIS A 210 0.32 16.91 -14.41
C HIS A 210 -0.63 15.80 -14.87
N TYR A 211 -1.87 16.11 -15.27
CA TYR A 211 -2.90 15.14 -15.66
C TYR A 211 -3.21 14.07 -14.59
N ASP A 212 -3.06 14.39 -13.31
CA ASP A 212 -3.37 13.48 -12.21
C ASP A 212 -4.85 13.59 -11.81
N VAL A 213 -5.69 12.79 -12.48
CA VAL A 213 -7.14 12.77 -12.29
C VAL A 213 -7.51 12.42 -10.85
N ALA A 214 -6.84 11.43 -10.26
CA ALA A 214 -7.15 10.96 -8.90
C ALA A 214 -6.86 12.06 -7.86
N GLN A 215 -5.75 12.79 -8.00
CA GLN A 215 -5.48 13.94 -7.13
C GLN A 215 -6.48 15.07 -7.35
N CYS A 216 -6.86 15.36 -8.60
CA CYS A 216 -7.86 16.38 -8.90
C CYS A 216 -9.20 16.11 -8.20
N GLU A 217 -9.68 14.85 -8.21
CA GLU A 217 -10.93 14.46 -7.55
C GLU A 217 -10.88 14.70 -6.03
N VAL A 218 -9.78 14.29 -5.38
CA VAL A 218 -9.59 14.52 -3.94
C VAL A 218 -9.57 16.02 -3.63
N ILE A 219 -8.86 16.82 -4.43
CA ILE A 219 -8.75 18.27 -4.21
C ILE A 219 -10.10 18.96 -4.42
N GLN A 220 -10.83 18.62 -5.48
CA GLN A 220 -12.19 19.13 -5.72
C GLN A 220 -13.13 18.80 -4.57
N ARG A 221 -13.02 17.59 -4.01
CA ARG A 221 -13.79 17.20 -2.83
C ARG A 221 -13.45 18.06 -1.62
N LEU A 222 -12.18 18.31 -1.35
CA LEU A 222 -11.75 19.20 -0.26
C LEU A 222 -12.25 20.64 -0.45
N ILE A 223 -12.19 21.16 -1.68
CA ILE A 223 -12.75 22.48 -2.02
C ILE A 223 -14.25 22.51 -1.70
N GLY A 224 -15.01 21.48 -2.09
CA GLY A 224 -16.45 21.38 -1.77
C GLY A 224 -16.72 21.36 -0.26
N VAL A 225 -15.95 20.59 0.52
CA VAL A 225 -16.10 20.55 1.99
C VAL A 225 -15.80 21.92 2.60
N THR A 226 -14.73 22.59 2.16
CA THR A 226 -14.38 23.92 2.70
C THR A 226 -15.44 24.97 2.36
N GLN A 227 -15.99 24.96 1.15
CA GLN A 227 -17.09 25.86 0.76
C GLN A 227 -18.37 25.61 1.56
N ALA A 228 -18.71 24.34 1.80
CA ALA A 228 -19.85 23.99 2.65
C ALA A 228 -19.65 24.45 4.10
N ALA A 229 -18.44 24.29 4.66
CA ALA A 229 -18.12 24.77 5.99
C ALA A 229 -18.19 26.31 6.10
N ALA A 230 -17.79 27.03 5.05
CA ALA A 230 -17.91 28.49 4.97
C ALA A 230 -19.37 28.95 4.99
N ALA A 231 -20.28 28.19 4.38
CA ALA A 231 -21.71 28.53 4.31
C ALA A 231 -22.46 28.27 5.63
N VAL A 232 -22.01 27.32 6.45
CA VAL A 232 -22.67 26.95 7.73
C VAL A 232 -22.38 27.96 8.84
N GLU A 233 -21.27 28.70 8.78
CA GLU A 233 -20.87 29.69 9.79
C GLU A 233 -20.99 31.13 9.23
N PRO A 234 -22.19 31.76 9.24
CA PRO A 234 -22.28 33.18 8.99
C PRO A 234 -21.65 33.97 10.15
N ASP A 235 -20.78 34.92 9.82
CA ASP A 235 -20.06 35.84 10.72
C ASP A 235 -20.80 36.14 12.03
N SER A 236 -20.26 35.64 13.14
CA SER A 236 -20.57 36.12 14.48
C SER A 236 -19.89 37.47 14.79
N GLU A 237 -19.52 38.25 13.78
CA GLU A 237 -18.91 39.57 13.94
C GLU A 237 -19.91 40.72 14.17
N LYS A 238 -21.23 40.44 14.24
CA LYS A 238 -22.22 41.47 14.61
C LYS A 238 -22.78 41.42 16.03
N GLU A 239 -22.32 40.51 16.91
CA GLU A 239 -22.85 40.46 18.29
C GLU A 239 -21.87 40.64 19.45
N LEU A 240 -20.56 40.78 19.22
CA LEU A 240 -19.63 41.10 20.32
C LEU A 240 -19.59 42.60 20.69
N THR A 241 -20.26 43.48 19.93
CA THR A 241 -20.43 44.90 20.33
C THR A 241 -21.82 45.23 20.89
N LYS A 242 -22.74 44.26 21.03
CA LYS A 242 -24.10 44.56 21.56
C LYS A 242 -24.62 43.67 22.71
N LYS A 243 -23.88 42.66 23.16
CA LYS A 243 -24.27 41.85 24.34
C LYS A 243 -23.53 42.17 25.64
N ALA A 244 -23.17 43.44 25.83
CA ALA A 244 -22.90 44.00 27.16
C ALA A 244 -24.17 44.55 27.84
N SER A 245 -25.37 44.14 27.40
CA SER A 245 -26.63 44.62 27.99
C SER A 245 -27.70 43.53 27.99
N LYS A 246 -28.23 43.27 29.19
CA LYS A 246 -29.36 42.39 29.56
C LYS A 246 -29.07 40.89 29.76
N LYS A 247 -28.49 40.61 30.94
CA LYS A 247 -29.14 39.94 32.08
C LYS A 247 -30.44 39.18 31.75
N SER A 248 -30.46 37.85 31.98
CA SER A 248 -31.36 37.17 32.94
C SER A 248 -31.37 35.65 32.70
N GLU A 249 -30.90 34.95 33.74
CA GLU A 249 -31.26 33.62 34.23
C GLU A 249 -32.35 32.82 33.47
N ARG A 250 -32.00 31.59 33.06
CA ARG A 250 -32.77 30.41 33.44
C ARG A 250 -31.89 29.16 33.43
N SER A 251 -31.68 28.61 34.62
CA SER A 251 -31.22 27.24 34.81
C SER A 251 -32.30 26.26 34.34
N SER A 252 -31.92 25.23 33.59
CA SER A 252 -32.57 23.93 33.70
C SER A 252 -31.56 22.85 33.38
N SER A 253 -31.13 22.18 34.45
CA SER A 253 -30.43 20.90 34.43
C SER A 253 -31.36 19.85 33.81
N MET A 254 -30.88 19.12 32.80
CA MET A 254 -31.44 17.82 32.45
C MET A 254 -30.25 16.86 32.22
N LYS A 255 -29.97 16.05 33.24
CA LYS A 255 -29.16 14.84 33.13
C LYS A 255 -30.05 13.77 32.52
N THR A 256 -29.61 13.12 31.45
CA THR A 256 -30.18 11.85 30.99
C THR A 256 -29.10 10.80 31.12
N GLU A 257 -29.36 9.86 32.02
CA GLU A 257 -28.53 8.75 32.44
C GLU A 257 -28.78 7.55 31.52
N TYR A 258 -27.72 6.87 31.13
CA TYR A 258 -27.71 5.69 30.29
C TYR A 258 -27.91 4.44 31.15
N SER A 259 -28.87 3.58 30.81
CA SER A 259 -29.02 2.24 31.41
C SER A 259 -28.61 1.15 30.42
N TYR A 260 -27.67 0.31 30.86
CA TYR A 260 -27.26 -0.95 30.23
C TYR A 260 -28.24 -2.05 30.67
N ASP A 261 -28.82 -2.76 29.70
CA ASP A 261 -29.44 -4.07 29.94
C ASP A 261 -28.47 -5.17 29.51
N GLU A 262 -27.95 -5.88 30.53
CA GLU A 262 -27.28 -7.17 30.45
C GLU A 262 -28.32 -8.22 30.83
N ASP A 263 -28.56 -9.21 29.97
CA ASP A 263 -29.19 -10.45 30.40
C ASP A 263 -28.49 -11.66 29.76
N SER A 264 -28.40 -12.69 30.60
CA SER A 264 -27.34 -13.69 30.66
C SER A 264 -27.73 -15.05 30.03
N PRO A 265 -26.79 -16.02 29.91
CA PRO A 265 -26.78 -16.99 28.81
C PRO A 265 -27.41 -18.36 29.12
N LYS A 266 -27.84 -19.07 28.06
CA LYS A 266 -28.22 -20.49 28.13
C LYS A 266 -27.26 -21.39 27.34
N LYS A 267 -26.73 -22.38 28.06
CA LYS A 267 -25.85 -23.48 27.63
C LYS A 267 -26.65 -24.67 27.08
N SER A 268 -25.98 -25.38 26.17
CA SER A 268 -25.97 -26.82 25.87
C SER A 268 -27.28 -27.54 25.48
N SER A 269 -27.27 -28.21 24.33
CA SER A 269 -26.95 -29.65 24.29
C SER A 269 -27.12 -30.24 22.88
N THR A 270 -26.06 -30.93 22.47
CA THR A 270 -25.88 -31.98 21.47
C THR A 270 -27.13 -32.75 20.98
N ARG A 271 -27.22 -32.94 19.65
CA ARG A 271 -27.54 -34.26 19.08
C ARG A 271 -26.97 -34.43 17.66
N ALA A 272 -26.48 -35.64 17.45
CA ALA A 272 -25.68 -36.08 16.32
C ALA A 272 -26.51 -36.81 15.25
N ALA A 273 -25.84 -37.01 14.12
CA ALA A 273 -26.02 -38.03 13.10
C ALA A 273 -27.25 -37.92 12.17
N SER A 274 -26.99 -37.76 10.88
CA SER A 274 -27.20 -38.89 9.98
C SER A 274 -26.32 -38.80 8.73
N ARG A 275 -25.92 -39.98 8.29
CA ARG A 275 -24.96 -40.34 7.25
C ARG A 275 -25.77 -40.68 5.99
N SER A 276 -25.32 -40.26 4.82
CA SER A 276 -25.74 -40.89 3.56
C SER A 276 -24.58 -40.88 2.58
N THR A 277 -24.17 -42.11 2.27
CA THR A 277 -23.15 -42.52 1.32
C THR A 277 -23.85 -43.23 0.17
N SER A 278 -23.57 -42.85 -1.07
CA SER A 278 -23.74 -43.75 -2.22
C SER A 278 -22.89 -43.32 -3.44
N ASN A 279 -22.00 -44.24 -3.82
CA ASN A 279 -21.67 -44.75 -5.16
C ASN A 279 -21.38 -43.71 -6.26
N VAL A 280 -20.12 -43.42 -6.59
CA VAL A 280 -19.22 -44.19 -7.49
C VAL A 280 -19.93 -44.68 -8.76
N SER A 281 -19.72 -43.96 -9.86
CA SER A 281 -19.79 -44.49 -11.22
C SER A 281 -18.47 -44.21 -11.93
N SER A 282 -17.89 -45.28 -12.46
CA SER A 282 -16.66 -45.40 -13.22
C SER A 282 -16.86 -44.98 -14.68
N GLY A 283 -15.87 -44.34 -15.28
CA GLY A 283 -15.88 -44.03 -16.72
C GLY A 283 -14.55 -43.46 -17.19
N HIS A 284 -13.53 -44.30 -17.18
CA HIS A 284 -12.28 -44.12 -17.91
C HIS A 284 -12.61 -44.21 -19.42
N ASP A 285 -12.23 -43.21 -20.24
CA ASP A 285 -11.88 -43.34 -21.69
C ASP A 285 -11.97 -42.02 -22.48
N LEU A 286 -11.23 -40.97 -22.06
CA LEU A 286 -11.08 -39.75 -22.88
C LEU A 286 -9.67 -39.51 -23.43
N LEU A 287 -8.75 -40.48 -23.31
CA LEU A 287 -7.41 -40.33 -23.90
C LEU A 287 -7.33 -40.62 -25.40
N SER A 288 -8.41 -41.10 -26.04
CA SER A 288 -8.39 -41.40 -27.48
C SER A 288 -8.86 -40.24 -28.40
N ARG A 289 -9.51 -39.18 -27.87
CA ARG A 289 -10.02 -38.09 -28.73
C ARG A 289 -9.07 -36.90 -28.93
N ARG A 290 -7.88 -36.90 -28.32
CA ARG A 290 -7.01 -35.72 -28.33
C ARG A 290 -6.18 -35.53 -29.60
N ALA A 291 -6.09 -36.54 -30.47
CA ALA A 291 -5.22 -36.45 -31.66
C ALA A 291 -5.92 -35.94 -32.94
N SER A 292 -7.24 -35.78 -32.98
CA SER A 292 -7.96 -35.42 -34.22
C SER A 292 -8.72 -34.09 -34.18
N GLN A 293 -8.61 -33.29 -33.11
CA GLN A 293 -9.18 -31.94 -33.07
C GLN A 293 -8.08 -30.89 -33.23
N ALA A 294 -7.47 -30.88 -34.42
CA ALA A 294 -6.58 -29.81 -34.84
C ALA A 294 -7.41 -28.54 -35.06
N GLN A 295 -7.08 -27.49 -34.29
CA GLN A 295 -7.42 -26.08 -34.53
C GLN A 295 -8.88 -25.62 -34.37
N HIS A 296 -9.64 -26.18 -33.42
CA HIS A 296 -10.70 -25.39 -32.78
C HIS A 296 -10.16 -24.87 -31.44
N HIS A 297 -9.95 -23.55 -31.34
CA HIS A 297 -9.76 -22.94 -30.04
C HIS A 297 -11.09 -23.01 -29.28
N GLU A 298 -11.05 -23.52 -28.06
CA GLU A 298 -12.21 -23.56 -27.18
C GLU A 298 -12.25 -22.29 -26.33
N GLU A 299 -13.44 -21.86 -25.93
CA GLU A 299 -13.60 -20.78 -24.94
C GLU A 299 -13.50 -21.37 -23.52
N TRP A 300 -13.33 -20.51 -22.51
CA TRP A 300 -13.43 -20.92 -21.12
C TRP A 300 -14.82 -21.50 -20.84
N HIS A 301 -14.90 -22.66 -20.18
CA HIS A 301 -16.20 -23.21 -19.77
C HIS A 301 -16.81 -22.48 -18.57
N THR A 302 -16.00 -21.71 -17.85
CA THR A 302 -16.39 -20.97 -16.65
C THR A 302 -16.10 -19.49 -16.80
N ASP A 303 -17.00 -18.63 -16.34
CA ASP A 303 -16.78 -17.19 -16.34
C ASP A 303 -15.81 -16.76 -15.23
N LEU A 304 -15.05 -15.68 -15.48
CA LEU A 304 -14.07 -15.14 -14.54
C LEU A 304 -14.72 -14.79 -13.18
N LEU A 305 -15.94 -14.26 -13.17
CA LEU A 305 -16.65 -13.84 -11.95
C LEU A 305 -17.65 -14.89 -11.43
N ALA A 306 -17.65 -16.11 -11.97
CA ALA A 306 -18.49 -17.22 -11.48
C ALA A 306 -17.94 -17.88 -10.20
N CYS A 307 -17.19 -17.12 -9.38
CA CYS A 307 -16.62 -17.62 -8.12
C CYS A 307 -17.68 -18.21 -7.19
N CYS A 308 -18.89 -17.63 -7.16
CA CYS A 308 -20.01 -18.10 -6.37
C CYS A 308 -20.55 -19.50 -6.75
N SER A 309 -20.18 -20.07 -7.90
CA SER A 309 -20.63 -21.42 -8.28
C SER A 309 -19.97 -22.54 -7.44
N GLU A 310 -18.82 -22.28 -6.80
CA GLU A 310 -18.14 -23.14 -5.81
C GLU A 310 -17.49 -22.25 -4.74
N PRO A 311 -18.28 -21.77 -3.77
CA PRO A 311 -17.77 -20.89 -2.71
C PRO A 311 -16.65 -21.55 -1.90
N SER A 312 -16.71 -22.87 -1.70
CA SER A 312 -15.71 -23.63 -0.95
C SER A 312 -14.34 -23.63 -1.64
N LEU A 313 -14.30 -23.66 -2.98
CA LEU A 313 -13.06 -23.56 -3.74
C LEU A 313 -12.49 -22.14 -3.60
N CYS A 314 -13.35 -21.13 -3.67
CA CYS A 314 -12.94 -19.73 -3.48
C CYS A 314 -12.30 -19.49 -2.12
N PHE A 315 -12.92 -19.98 -1.03
CA PHE A 315 -12.33 -19.87 0.30
C PHE A 315 -10.99 -20.62 0.39
N LYS A 316 -10.88 -21.82 -0.18
CA LYS A 316 -9.60 -22.56 -0.19
C LYS A 316 -8.51 -21.80 -0.95
N THR A 317 -8.82 -21.25 -2.12
CA THR A 317 -7.87 -20.46 -2.91
C THR A 317 -7.50 -19.16 -2.22
N PHE A 318 -8.44 -18.51 -1.53
CA PHE A 318 -8.16 -17.29 -0.77
C PHE A 318 -7.20 -17.55 0.40
N PHE A 319 -7.46 -18.59 1.21
CA PHE A 319 -6.61 -18.90 2.38
C PHE A 319 -5.31 -19.62 2.02
N PHE A 320 -5.26 -20.32 0.88
CA PHE A 320 -4.09 -21.06 0.45
C PHE A 320 -3.88 -21.00 -1.08
N PRO A 321 -3.52 -19.81 -1.62
CA PRO A 321 -3.44 -19.61 -3.07
C PRO A 321 -2.33 -20.45 -3.71
N CYS A 322 -1.22 -20.70 -3.01
CA CYS A 322 -0.12 -21.52 -3.54
C CYS A 322 -0.55 -22.95 -3.86
N GLY A 323 -1.45 -23.55 -3.08
CA GLY A 323 -1.94 -24.90 -3.34
C GLY A 323 -2.78 -24.97 -4.62
N THR A 324 -3.62 -23.97 -4.85
CA THR A 324 -4.37 -23.82 -6.10
C THR A 324 -3.42 -23.56 -7.27
N LEU A 325 -2.47 -22.64 -7.12
CA LEU A 325 -1.50 -22.30 -8.16
C LEU A 325 -0.61 -23.48 -8.52
N ALA A 326 -0.19 -24.30 -7.57
CA ALA A 326 0.61 -25.50 -7.81
C ALA A 326 -0.15 -26.51 -8.69
N LYS A 327 -1.45 -26.70 -8.45
CA LYS A 327 -2.30 -27.57 -9.29
C LYS A 327 -2.42 -27.03 -10.71
N ILE A 328 -2.71 -25.74 -10.85
CA ILE A 328 -2.84 -25.08 -12.15
C ILE A 328 -1.51 -25.13 -12.92
N ALA A 329 -0.41 -24.76 -12.27
CA ALA A 329 0.91 -24.74 -12.88
C ALA A 329 1.37 -26.14 -13.27
N THR A 330 1.00 -27.17 -12.49
CA THR A 330 1.25 -28.57 -12.82
C THR A 330 0.54 -28.96 -14.12
N ALA A 331 -0.75 -28.64 -14.23
CA ALA A 331 -1.52 -28.88 -15.45
C ALA A 331 -0.98 -28.07 -16.65
N ALA A 332 -0.59 -26.81 -16.43
CA ALA A 332 -0.07 -25.94 -17.48
C ALA A 332 1.30 -26.39 -18.00
N SER A 333 2.18 -26.86 -17.12
CA SER A 333 3.56 -27.24 -17.45
C SER A 333 3.75 -28.72 -17.76
N ASN A 334 2.73 -29.55 -17.52
CA ASN A 334 2.81 -31.00 -17.56
C ASN A 334 3.99 -31.54 -16.70
N ARG A 335 4.34 -30.82 -15.63
CA ARG A 335 5.38 -31.15 -14.66
C ARG A 335 4.79 -31.00 -13.26
N HIS A 336 4.98 -31.99 -12.40
CA HIS A 336 4.56 -31.88 -11.01
C HIS A 336 5.26 -30.69 -10.32
N ILE A 337 4.49 -29.72 -9.85
CA ILE A 337 4.97 -28.56 -9.10
C ILE A 337 4.40 -28.67 -7.69
N SER A 338 5.29 -28.67 -6.69
CA SER A 338 4.86 -28.70 -5.29
C SER A 338 4.30 -27.34 -4.85
N SER A 339 3.47 -27.31 -3.80
CA SER A 339 2.98 -26.04 -3.26
C SER A 339 4.11 -25.14 -2.73
N ALA A 340 5.19 -25.73 -2.20
CA ALA A 340 6.35 -24.98 -1.73
C ALA A 340 7.09 -24.33 -2.90
N GLU A 341 7.27 -25.06 -4.00
CA GLU A 341 7.86 -24.54 -5.24
C GLU A 341 7.00 -23.42 -5.84
N ALA A 342 5.68 -23.61 -5.90
CA ALA A 342 4.77 -22.57 -6.37
C ALA A 342 4.81 -21.31 -5.49
N CYS A 343 4.90 -21.45 -4.16
CA CYS A 343 5.09 -20.32 -3.25
C CYS A 343 6.44 -19.64 -3.45
N ASN A 344 7.53 -20.39 -3.62
CA ASN A 344 8.86 -19.83 -3.82
C ASN A 344 8.96 -19.06 -5.12
N GLU A 345 8.42 -19.60 -6.22
CA GLU A 345 8.30 -18.89 -7.49
C GLU A 345 7.45 -17.63 -7.33
N LEU A 346 6.26 -17.73 -6.72
CA LEU A 346 5.40 -16.57 -6.49
C LEU A 346 6.10 -15.49 -5.66
N MET A 347 6.85 -15.86 -4.61
CA MET A 347 7.64 -14.93 -3.79
C MET A 347 8.80 -14.32 -4.57
N ALA A 348 9.57 -15.12 -5.31
CA ALA A 348 10.67 -14.65 -6.14
C ALA A 348 10.19 -13.66 -7.21
N TYR A 349 9.09 -13.99 -7.90
CA TYR A 349 8.47 -13.07 -8.86
C TYR A 349 7.84 -11.85 -8.20
N SER A 350 7.39 -11.91 -6.94
CA SER A 350 6.92 -10.73 -6.20
C SER A 350 8.04 -9.78 -5.79
N LEU A 351 9.29 -10.27 -5.72
CA LEU A 351 10.47 -9.45 -5.43
C LEU A 351 11.05 -8.78 -6.69
N ILE A 352 10.93 -9.43 -7.84
CA ILE A 352 11.51 -8.97 -9.12
C ILE A 352 10.46 -8.25 -10.00
N LEU A 353 9.20 -8.70 -9.96
CA LEU A 353 8.03 -8.21 -10.71
C LEU A 353 6.79 -8.09 -9.78
N SER A 354 5.59 -7.82 -10.32
CA SER A 354 4.33 -7.96 -9.59
C SER A 354 3.89 -9.43 -9.54
N CYS A 355 3.30 -9.89 -8.43
CA CYS A 355 2.77 -11.25 -8.26
C CYS A 355 1.82 -11.67 -9.40
N CYS A 356 1.07 -10.71 -9.96
CA CYS A 356 0.17 -10.91 -11.08
C CYS A 356 0.93 -11.36 -12.34
N CYS A 357 2.16 -10.89 -12.58
CA CYS A 357 2.93 -11.28 -13.76
C CYS A 357 3.21 -12.79 -13.80
N TYR A 358 3.55 -13.40 -12.66
CA TYR A 358 3.78 -14.84 -12.58
C TYR A 358 2.52 -15.64 -12.84
N THR A 359 1.42 -15.30 -12.16
CA THR A 359 0.14 -16.01 -12.34
C THR A 359 -0.41 -15.84 -13.76
N CYS A 360 -0.21 -14.68 -14.39
CA CYS A 360 -0.54 -14.45 -15.80
C CYS A 360 0.31 -15.30 -16.75
N CYS A 361 1.61 -15.47 -16.48
CA CYS A 361 2.46 -16.36 -17.25
C CYS A 361 1.99 -17.81 -17.16
N VAL A 362 1.56 -18.25 -15.98
CA VAL A 362 0.97 -19.58 -15.77
C VAL A 362 -0.37 -19.69 -16.53
N ARG A 363 -1.26 -18.69 -16.45
CA ARG A 363 -2.52 -18.64 -17.21
C ARG A 363 -2.28 -18.74 -18.71
N ARG A 364 -1.34 -17.97 -19.24
CA ARG A 364 -0.94 -18.02 -20.65
C ARG A 364 -0.47 -19.41 -21.06
N LYS A 365 0.34 -20.05 -20.21
CA LYS A 365 0.82 -21.41 -20.44
C LYS A 365 -0.34 -22.41 -20.42
N LEU A 366 -1.26 -22.27 -19.46
CA LEU A 366 -2.46 -23.09 -19.33
C LEU A 366 -3.34 -23.00 -20.57
N ARG A 367 -3.65 -21.79 -21.06
CA ARG A 367 -4.46 -21.60 -22.28
C ARG A 367 -3.83 -22.26 -23.49
N LYS A 368 -2.50 -22.15 -23.64
CA LYS A 368 -1.78 -22.84 -24.72
C LYS A 368 -1.88 -24.36 -24.59
N THR A 369 -1.71 -24.90 -23.38
CA THR A 369 -1.78 -26.36 -23.13
C THR A 369 -3.19 -26.92 -23.32
N LEU A 370 -4.22 -26.12 -23.03
CA LEU A 370 -5.62 -26.49 -23.13
C LEU A 370 -6.32 -25.99 -24.41
N ASN A 371 -5.62 -25.32 -25.33
CA ASN A 371 -6.16 -24.70 -26.55
C ASN A 371 -7.31 -23.69 -26.32
N ILE A 372 -7.19 -22.85 -25.28
CA ILE A 372 -8.20 -21.85 -24.93
C ILE A 372 -7.93 -20.51 -25.64
N THR A 373 -8.97 -19.88 -26.21
CA THR A 373 -8.90 -18.52 -26.80
C THR A 373 -8.46 -17.48 -25.76
N GLY A 374 -7.72 -16.44 -26.18
CA GLY A 374 -7.38 -15.32 -25.30
C GLY A 374 -6.08 -14.61 -25.65
N GLY A 375 -5.92 -13.39 -25.13
CA GLY A 375 -4.78 -12.51 -25.36
C GLY A 375 -3.86 -12.38 -24.14
N PHE A 376 -2.65 -11.87 -24.35
CA PHE A 376 -1.74 -11.55 -23.25
C PHE A 376 -2.30 -10.44 -22.35
N ILE A 377 -2.96 -9.44 -22.92
CA ILE A 377 -3.59 -8.35 -22.18
C ILE A 377 -4.76 -8.87 -21.33
N ASP A 378 -5.56 -9.78 -21.88
CA ASP A 378 -6.69 -10.40 -21.18
C ASP A 378 -6.22 -11.25 -19.98
N ASP A 379 -5.15 -12.03 -20.15
CA ASP A 379 -4.55 -12.78 -19.04
C ASP A 379 -4.09 -11.85 -17.92
N PHE A 380 -3.43 -10.75 -18.30
CA PHE A 380 -2.94 -9.75 -17.36
C PHE A 380 -4.07 -9.06 -16.60
N LEU A 381 -5.09 -8.58 -17.32
CA LEU A 381 -6.24 -7.92 -16.71
C LEU A 381 -7.03 -8.87 -15.82
N SER A 382 -7.17 -10.15 -16.18
CA SER A 382 -7.89 -11.14 -15.35
C SER A 382 -7.31 -11.23 -13.92
N HIS A 383 -5.98 -11.31 -13.79
CA HIS A 383 -5.31 -11.40 -12.48
C HIS A 383 -5.22 -10.05 -11.76
N VAL A 384 -5.09 -8.95 -12.50
CA VAL A 384 -5.11 -7.59 -11.92
C VAL A 384 -6.49 -7.25 -11.37
N MET A 385 -7.56 -7.60 -12.08
CA MET A 385 -8.94 -7.33 -11.67
C MET A 385 -9.34 -8.16 -10.45
N CYS A 386 -9.06 -9.47 -10.46
CA CYS A 386 -9.21 -10.31 -9.27
C CYS A 386 -8.41 -11.61 -9.41
N CYS A 387 -7.22 -11.64 -8.81
CA CYS A 387 -6.34 -12.82 -8.79
C CYS A 387 -7.03 -14.08 -8.24
N CYS A 388 -7.85 -13.95 -7.18
CA CYS A 388 -8.56 -15.10 -6.61
C CYS A 388 -9.57 -15.71 -7.59
N CYS A 389 -10.35 -14.87 -8.27
CA CYS A 389 -11.33 -15.30 -9.27
C CYS A 389 -10.65 -15.94 -10.48
N ALA A 390 -9.55 -15.35 -10.97
CA ALA A 390 -8.78 -15.90 -12.07
C ALA A 390 -8.21 -17.29 -11.74
N LEU A 391 -7.62 -17.47 -10.56
CA LEU A 391 -7.13 -18.77 -10.10
C LEU A 391 -8.24 -19.81 -9.93
N VAL A 392 -9.41 -19.41 -9.41
CA VAL A 392 -10.56 -20.32 -9.30
C VAL A 392 -11.07 -20.73 -10.68
N GLN A 393 -11.20 -19.80 -11.62
CA GLN A 393 -11.59 -20.10 -13.01
C GLN A 393 -10.60 -21.08 -13.65
N GLU A 394 -9.30 -20.83 -13.51
CA GLU A 394 -8.23 -21.69 -14.04
C GLU A 394 -8.25 -23.10 -13.45
N LEU A 395 -8.44 -23.23 -12.13
CA LEU A 395 -8.50 -24.52 -11.49
C LEU A 395 -9.76 -25.31 -11.91
N ARG A 396 -10.91 -24.66 -12.01
CA ARG A 396 -12.13 -25.30 -12.51
C ARG A 396 -11.98 -25.75 -13.95
N GLU A 397 -11.31 -24.97 -14.79
CA GLU A 397 -11.05 -25.35 -16.17
C GLU A 397 -10.18 -26.61 -16.25
N VAL A 398 -9.16 -26.73 -15.38
CA VAL A 398 -8.33 -27.93 -15.24
C VAL A 398 -9.16 -29.14 -14.78
N GLU A 399 -10.09 -28.93 -13.84
CA GLU A 399 -10.97 -29.97 -13.31
C GLU A 399 -12.01 -30.44 -14.36
N ILE A 400 -12.69 -29.51 -15.05
CA ILE A 400 -13.69 -29.79 -16.09
C ILE A 400 -13.06 -30.57 -17.25
N ARG A 401 -11.87 -30.17 -17.71
CA ARG A 401 -11.18 -30.84 -18.82
C ARG A 401 -10.46 -32.12 -18.38
N GLY A 402 -10.50 -32.49 -17.09
CA GLY A 402 -9.89 -33.69 -16.56
C GLY A 402 -8.37 -33.75 -16.76
N ALA A 403 -7.69 -32.60 -16.84
CA ALA A 403 -6.26 -32.53 -17.12
C ALA A 403 -5.37 -32.92 -15.92
N TYR A 404 -5.98 -33.24 -14.77
CA TYR A 404 -5.30 -33.65 -13.55
C TYR A 404 -5.49 -35.15 -13.30
N GLY A 405 -4.39 -35.91 -13.22
CA GLY A 405 -4.42 -37.30 -12.77
C GLY A 405 -4.89 -37.33 -11.32
N THR A 406 -6.00 -38.01 -11.05
CA THR A 406 -6.60 -38.10 -9.71
C THR A 406 -5.57 -38.64 -8.71
N GLU A 407 -4.97 -37.75 -7.93
CA GLU A 407 -4.22 -38.12 -6.74
C GLU A 407 -5.25 -38.60 -5.72
N LYS A 408 -5.63 -39.88 -5.80
CA LYS A 408 -6.40 -40.54 -4.74
C LYS A 408 -5.56 -40.42 -3.48
N THR A 409 -5.95 -39.52 -2.59
CA THR A 409 -5.40 -39.41 -1.25
C THR A 409 -5.47 -40.80 -0.61
N LYS A 410 -4.34 -41.53 -0.58
CA LYS A 410 -4.21 -42.77 0.17
C LYS A 410 -4.19 -42.40 1.65
N ILE A 411 -5.36 -42.09 2.20
CA ILE A 411 -5.55 -42.03 3.64
C ILE A 411 -5.71 -43.49 4.08
N SER A 412 -4.58 -44.17 4.30
CA SER A 412 -4.61 -45.41 5.05
C SER A 412 -4.99 -45.07 6.50
N PRO A 413 -6.07 -45.63 7.07
CA PRO A 413 -6.42 -45.37 8.46
C PRO A 413 -5.27 -45.84 9.39
N PRO A 414 -5.02 -45.14 10.50
CA PRO A 414 -3.94 -45.49 11.42
C PRO A 414 -4.16 -46.89 12.00
N SER A 415 -3.07 -47.66 12.16
CA SER A 415 -3.07 -48.99 12.76
C SER A 415 -3.63 -48.93 14.19
N SER A 416 -4.55 -49.83 14.52
CA SER A 416 -5.14 -49.96 15.85
C SER A 416 -4.05 -50.10 16.92
N GLN A 417 -3.93 -49.11 17.80
CA GLN A 417 -3.10 -49.19 19.00
C GLN A 417 -3.89 -50.00 20.04
N PHE A 418 -3.37 -51.16 20.43
CA PHE A 418 -3.86 -51.90 21.59
C PHE A 418 -3.26 -51.30 22.86
N MET A 419 -4.08 -51.10 23.88
CA MET A 419 -3.69 -50.59 25.19
C MET A 419 -3.26 -51.81 26.03
N GLU A 420 -2.00 -51.87 26.47
CA GLU A 420 -1.57 -52.86 27.46
C GLU A 420 -2.22 -52.52 28.81
N HIS A 421 -2.84 -53.53 29.42
CA HIS A 421 -3.53 -53.44 30.71
C HIS A 421 -2.59 -53.55 31.90
#